data_AF-A0AAE9IR20-F1
#
_entry.id   AF-A0AAE9IR20-F1
#
_cell.length_a   1.000
_cell.length_b   1.000
_cell.length_c   1.000
_cell.angle_alpha   90.00
_cell.angle_beta   90.00
_cell.angle_gamma   90.00
#
_symmetry.space_group_name_H-M   'P 1'
#
loop_
_entity.id
_entity.type
_entity.pdbx_description
1 polymer ?
#
loop_
_entity_poly.entity_id
_entity_poly.type
_entity_poly.pdbx_seq_one_letter_code
_entity_poly.pdbx_strand_id
1 'polypeptide(L)'
;MSEEEGRERAVTVDGDAESMNDGRALVQPPARSGDVITPTRAVLTLSKSMFNAGCFSLPYAWKLGGLWVSFVMSFVIAGLNWYGNYILVRASQHLAKKSDRSALDYGHFAKKVCDYSDIRFLRNNSKGVMYFVNVTILFYQLGMCSVAILFISDNLVNLVGDHLGGTRHQQMILMATVSLFFILLTNMFTEMRIVSFFALVSSVFFVIGAAVIMQFTIQQPNQWNKLPASTNFTGTITMIGMSMYAFEGQTMILPIENKLDNPAAFLAPFGVLSTTMMICTAFMTALGFFGYTGFGDSIAPTITTNVPKEGLYSTVNVFLMLQSLLGNSIAMYVVYDMFFNGFRRKFGARFPNVPKWLSDKGFRIFWVLVTYLMAVLIPKLEIMIPLVGVTSGTLCALIFPPVFEMITFWTDWKGLLTHRQRMFKIFINCVVIAIGCFAIIAGVYTNILAIVTSFATPDP
;
A
#
# COMPACT_ATOMS: atom_id res chain seq x y z
N MET A 1 28.09 -33.45 42.43
CA MET A 1 29.53 -33.18 42.26
C MET A 1 29.76 -33.00 40.75
N SER A 2 29.75 -31.81 40.17
CA SER A 2 29.59 -30.43 40.64
C SER A 2 29.64 -29.55 39.37
N GLU A 3 28.76 -28.53 39.30
CA GLU A 3 28.96 -27.13 38.81
C GLU A 3 29.72 -26.92 37.49
N GLU A 4 29.19 -26.32 36.41
CA GLU A 4 28.52 -25.01 36.22
C GLU A 4 29.38 -23.79 36.61
N GLU A 5 29.80 -23.01 35.59
CA GLU A 5 30.22 -21.58 35.56
C GLU A 5 31.21 -21.41 34.38
N GLY A 6 31.03 -20.53 33.40
CA GLY A 6 30.79 -19.10 33.50
C GLY A 6 31.94 -18.41 32.75
N ARG A 7 31.68 -17.82 31.57
CA ARG A 7 32.68 -16.97 30.90
C ARG A 7 32.05 -15.83 30.12
N GLU A 8 31.48 -14.89 30.85
CA GLU A 8 31.42 -13.49 30.44
C GLU A 8 32.85 -12.95 30.39
N ARG A 9 33.23 -12.31 29.27
CA ARG A 9 34.44 -11.49 29.20
C ARG A 9 34.04 -10.04 29.36
N ALA A 10 34.40 -9.49 30.52
CA ALA A 10 34.52 -8.06 30.76
C ALA A 10 35.61 -7.46 29.86
N VAL A 11 35.34 -6.29 29.28
CA VAL A 11 36.38 -5.33 28.88
C VAL A 11 36.02 -4.01 29.53
N THR A 12 36.85 -3.65 30.50
CA THR A 12 36.93 -2.37 31.21
C THR A 12 37.55 -1.30 30.31
N VAL A 13 37.03 -0.08 30.32
CA VAL A 13 37.79 1.15 30.04
C VAL A 13 37.36 2.21 31.06
N ASP A 14 38.34 2.63 31.87
CA ASP A 14 38.29 3.68 32.89
C ASP A 14 38.18 5.10 32.29
N GLY A 15 37.53 6.00 33.04
CA GLY A 15 38.15 7.23 33.55
C GLY A 15 38.18 8.50 32.70
N ASP A 16 37.16 9.34 32.91
CA ASP A 16 37.18 10.81 33.11
C ASP A 16 37.72 11.79 32.06
N ALA A 17 36.78 12.59 31.49
CA ALA A 17 36.89 14.05 31.43
C ALA A 17 35.49 14.66 31.20
N GLU A 18 35.03 15.47 32.16
CA GLU A 18 33.78 16.24 32.10
C GLU A 18 33.74 17.19 30.90
N SER A 19 32.70 17.09 30.07
CA SER A 19 32.14 18.25 29.38
C SER A 19 30.63 18.10 29.29
N MET A 20 29.92 19.12 29.77
CA MET A 20 28.46 19.21 29.73
C MET A 20 27.98 19.12 28.27
N ASN A 21 27.40 17.99 27.89
CA ASN A 21 26.56 17.90 26.72
C ASN A 21 25.49 16.85 27.01
N ASP A 22 24.22 17.22 26.81
CA ASP A 22 23.04 16.39 27.05
C ASP A 22 22.98 15.31 25.94
N GLY A 23 23.93 14.38 26.01
CA GLY A 23 24.19 13.34 25.03
C GLY A 23 23.59 12.03 25.50
N ARG A 24 22.35 11.74 25.11
CA ARG A 24 21.91 10.34 25.05
C ARG A 24 22.87 9.63 24.11
N ALA A 25 23.81 8.86 24.67
CA ALA A 25 24.76 8.07 23.91
C ALA A 25 24.01 7.29 22.82
N LEU A 26 24.41 7.50 21.56
CA LEU A 26 23.87 6.76 20.44
C LEU A 26 24.26 5.29 20.65
N VAL A 27 23.29 4.46 21.02
CA VAL A 27 23.49 3.03 21.18
C VAL A 27 23.85 2.47 19.81
N GLN A 28 24.98 1.76 19.71
CA GLN A 28 25.29 1.04 18.48
C GLN A 28 24.16 0.03 18.24
N PRO A 29 23.51 0.04 17.05
CA PRO A 29 22.43 -0.88 16.79
C PRO A 29 22.97 -2.31 16.97
N PRO A 30 22.34 -3.16 17.80
CA PRO A 30 22.75 -4.54 17.91
C PRO A 30 22.70 -5.18 16.52
N ALA A 31 23.68 -6.02 16.18
CA ALA A 31 23.64 -6.83 14.97
C ALA A 31 22.28 -7.52 14.92
N ARG A 32 21.45 -7.17 13.92
CA ARG A 32 20.07 -7.69 13.80
C ARG A 32 20.15 -9.21 13.56
N SER A 33 20.04 -10.01 14.60
CA SER A 33 20.04 -11.47 14.50
C SER A 33 18.67 -11.95 13.99
N GLY A 34 18.60 -12.31 12.71
CA GLY A 34 17.38 -12.81 12.05
C GLY A 34 17.58 -13.04 10.54
N ASP A 35 16.52 -13.46 9.86
CA ASP A 35 16.45 -13.66 8.40
C ASP A 35 16.64 -12.32 7.65
N VAL A 36 17.91 -11.93 7.47
CA VAL A 36 18.34 -10.70 6.80
C VAL A 36 18.25 -10.85 5.28
N ILE A 37 17.73 -9.81 4.63
CA ILE A 37 17.46 -9.78 3.19
C ILE A 37 18.54 -8.92 2.50
N THR A 38 19.03 -9.38 1.34
CA THR A 38 19.97 -8.61 0.51
C THR A 38 19.25 -7.43 -0.20
N PRO A 39 19.95 -6.33 -0.53
CA PRO A 39 19.34 -5.19 -1.22
C PRO A 39 18.56 -5.56 -2.49
N THR A 40 19.08 -6.48 -3.31
CA THR A 40 18.40 -6.95 -4.52
C THR A 40 17.09 -7.68 -4.20
N ARG A 41 17.10 -8.57 -3.20
CA ARG A 41 15.87 -9.25 -2.75
C ARG A 41 14.88 -8.26 -2.14
N ALA A 42 15.36 -7.22 -1.45
CA ALA A 42 14.52 -6.15 -0.93
C ALA A 42 13.87 -5.33 -2.04
N VAL A 43 14.59 -4.99 -3.12
CA VAL A 43 14.03 -4.33 -4.31
C VAL A 43 12.95 -5.19 -4.96
N LEU A 44 13.20 -6.48 -5.14
CA LEU A 44 12.22 -7.40 -5.74
C LEU A 44 10.97 -7.55 -4.86
N THR A 45 11.16 -7.66 -3.55
CA THR A 45 10.07 -7.80 -2.58
C THR A 45 9.25 -6.51 -2.48
N LEU A 46 9.91 -5.36 -2.47
CA LEU A 46 9.24 -4.05 -2.43
C LEU A 46 8.52 -3.79 -3.75
N SER A 47 9.16 -4.00 -4.90
CA SER A 47 8.53 -3.85 -6.22
C SER A 47 7.29 -4.73 -6.34
N LYS A 48 7.38 -5.99 -5.92
CA LYS A 48 6.25 -6.90 -5.85
C LYS A 48 5.10 -6.36 -5.00
N SER A 49 5.39 -5.73 -3.86
CA SER A 49 4.35 -5.15 -3.02
C SER A 49 3.69 -3.92 -3.64
N MET A 50 4.40 -3.18 -4.50
CA MET A 50 3.84 -2.05 -5.23
C MET A 50 3.04 -2.47 -6.48
N PHE A 51 3.41 -3.61 -7.07
CA PHE A 51 2.72 -4.17 -8.22
C PHE A 51 1.46 -4.93 -7.80
N ASN A 52 0.34 -4.20 -7.76
CA ASN A 52 -0.99 -4.74 -7.46
C ASN A 52 -1.92 -4.68 -8.69
N ALA A 53 -3.12 -5.26 -8.57
CA ALA A 53 -4.10 -5.27 -9.66
C ALA A 53 -4.55 -3.85 -10.10
N GLY A 54 -4.33 -2.83 -9.25
CA GLY A 54 -4.59 -1.42 -9.56
C GLY A 54 -3.76 -0.88 -10.72
N CYS A 55 -2.57 -1.43 -10.99
CA CYS A 55 -1.77 -0.97 -12.13
C CYS A 55 -2.49 -1.22 -13.46
N PHE A 56 -3.31 -2.28 -13.56
CA PHE A 56 -4.11 -2.58 -14.76
C PHE A 56 -5.27 -1.61 -15.00
N SER A 57 -5.57 -0.74 -14.02
CA SER A 57 -6.58 0.32 -14.15
C SER A 57 -5.97 1.68 -14.50
N LEU A 58 -4.63 1.79 -14.54
CA LEU A 58 -3.95 3.03 -14.92
C LEU A 58 -4.30 3.55 -16.33
N PRO A 59 -4.44 2.71 -17.37
CA PRO A 59 -4.87 3.18 -18.69
C PRO A 59 -6.23 3.90 -18.66
N TYR A 60 -7.15 3.40 -17.85
CA TYR A 60 -8.44 4.03 -17.62
C TYR A 60 -8.30 5.34 -16.82
N ALA A 61 -7.42 5.37 -15.81
CA ALA A 61 -7.09 6.61 -15.10
C ALA A 61 -6.56 7.69 -16.07
N TRP A 62 -5.76 7.31 -17.06
CA TRP A 62 -5.23 8.23 -18.07
C TRP A 62 -6.30 8.76 -19.01
N LYS A 63 -7.30 7.95 -19.36
CA LYS A 63 -8.52 8.43 -20.03
C LYS A 63 -9.22 9.49 -19.21
N LEU A 64 -9.34 9.30 -17.89
CA LEU A 64 -10.00 10.26 -17.02
C LEU A 64 -9.24 11.58 -16.84
N GLY A 65 -7.90 11.58 -16.91
CA GLY A 65 -7.08 12.79 -16.76
C GLY A 65 -6.69 13.49 -18.07
N GLY A 66 -6.70 12.77 -19.19
CA GLY A 66 -6.13 13.22 -20.46
C GLY A 66 -4.65 12.83 -20.59
N LEU A 67 -4.16 12.70 -21.83
CA LEU A 67 -2.89 12.05 -22.13
C LEU A 67 -1.70 12.77 -21.47
N TRP A 68 -1.55 14.07 -21.72
CA TRP A 68 -0.38 14.84 -21.28
C TRP A 68 -0.47 15.22 -19.80
N VAL A 69 -1.67 15.53 -19.30
CA VAL A 69 -1.87 15.77 -17.86
C VAL A 69 -1.55 14.51 -17.06
N SER A 70 -2.01 13.35 -17.49
CA SER A 70 -1.72 12.08 -16.80
C SER A 70 -0.25 11.69 -16.88
N PHE A 71 0.42 11.96 -18.01
CA PHE A 71 1.86 11.76 -18.14
C PHE A 71 2.64 12.59 -17.11
N VAL A 72 2.39 13.90 -17.04
CA VAL A 72 3.08 14.78 -16.08
C VAL A 72 2.72 14.42 -14.64
N MET A 73 1.43 14.20 -14.35
CA MET A 73 0.96 13.85 -13.01
C MET A 73 1.50 12.51 -12.53
N SER A 74 1.74 11.54 -13.42
CA SER A 74 2.34 10.24 -13.03
C SER A 74 3.71 10.44 -12.37
N PHE A 75 4.55 11.31 -12.92
CA PHE A 75 5.86 11.64 -12.32
C PHE A 75 5.74 12.47 -11.05
N VAL A 76 4.79 13.41 -10.99
CA VAL A 76 4.54 14.20 -9.77
C VAL A 76 4.09 13.30 -8.63
N ILE A 77 3.12 12.41 -8.87
CA ILE A 77 2.58 11.47 -7.88
C ILE A 77 3.66 10.47 -7.44
N ALA A 78 4.44 9.93 -8.38
CA ALA A 78 5.57 9.07 -8.06
C ALA A 78 6.61 9.80 -7.19
N GLY A 79 6.96 11.04 -7.52
CA GLY A 79 7.89 11.87 -6.75
C GLY A 79 7.39 12.18 -5.34
N LEU A 80 6.10 12.51 -5.19
CA LEU A 80 5.47 12.74 -3.89
C LEU A 80 5.45 11.46 -3.03
N ASN A 81 5.13 10.31 -3.64
CA ASN A 81 5.20 9.01 -2.95
C ASN A 81 6.62 8.64 -2.55
N TRP A 82 7.60 8.81 -3.43
CA TRP A 82 9.01 8.60 -3.11
C TRP A 82 9.45 9.50 -1.94
N TYR A 83 9.10 10.79 -1.98
CA TYR A 83 9.45 11.74 -0.92
C TYR A 83 8.83 11.35 0.43
N GLY A 84 7.53 11.04 0.45
CA GLY A 84 6.83 10.59 1.67
C GLY A 84 7.46 9.33 2.26
N ASN A 85 7.80 8.36 1.41
CA ASN A 85 8.46 7.13 1.84
C ASN A 85 9.90 7.36 2.32
N TYR A 86 10.63 8.26 1.69
CA TYR A 86 11.99 8.63 2.07
C TYR A 86 12.02 9.24 3.48
N ILE A 87 11.17 10.25 3.74
CA ILE A 87 11.11 10.91 5.05
C ILE A 87 10.59 9.98 6.15
N LEU A 88 9.66 9.06 5.81
CA LEU A 88 9.16 8.04 6.73
C LEU A 88 10.28 7.13 7.22
N VAL A 89 11.04 6.55 6.29
CA VAL A 89 12.16 5.64 6.61
C VAL A 89 13.25 6.38 7.38
N ARG A 90 13.56 7.62 6.95
CA ARG A 90 14.55 8.45 7.64
C ARG A 90 14.16 8.69 9.10
N ALA A 91 12.89 9.01 9.36
CA ALA A 91 12.37 9.20 10.72
C ALA A 91 12.41 7.89 11.52
N SER A 92 12.08 6.75 10.90
CA SER A 92 12.20 5.42 11.50
C SER A 92 13.65 5.10 11.92
N GLN A 93 14.60 5.26 11.00
CA GLN A 93 16.02 5.00 11.26
C GLN A 93 16.59 5.88 12.38
N HIS A 94 16.20 7.16 12.41
CA HIS A 94 16.62 8.07 13.46
C HIS A 94 16.07 7.64 14.83
N LEU A 95 14.79 7.28 14.89
CA LEU A 95 14.15 6.85 16.14
C LEU A 95 14.61 5.46 16.61
N ALA A 96 14.99 4.58 15.68
CA ALA A 96 15.60 3.28 15.96
C ALA A 96 17.00 3.43 16.59
N LYS A 97 17.78 4.43 16.19
CA LYS A 97 19.07 4.74 16.85
C LYS A 97 18.89 5.30 18.27
N LYS A 98 17.82 6.06 18.50
CA LYS A 98 17.52 6.69 19.80
C LYS A 98 16.87 5.74 20.81
N SER A 99 16.43 4.58 20.36
CA SER A 99 15.70 3.64 21.19
C SER A 99 16.06 2.24 20.80
N ASP A 100 16.56 1.48 21.79
CA ASP A 100 17.11 0.12 21.76
C ASP A 100 16.17 -1.00 21.23
N ARG A 101 15.15 -0.66 20.42
CA ARG A 101 14.24 -1.60 19.75
C ARG A 101 14.21 -1.34 18.25
N SER A 102 14.59 -2.37 17.49
CA SER A 102 14.99 -2.31 16.09
C SER A 102 13.94 -2.71 15.06
N ALA A 103 12.68 -2.94 15.45
CA ALA A 103 11.58 -3.16 14.50
C ALA A 103 10.25 -2.68 15.08
N LEU A 104 9.58 -1.74 14.41
CA LEU A 104 8.25 -1.25 14.78
C LEU A 104 7.37 -1.28 13.54
N ASP A 105 6.18 -1.86 13.67
CA ASP A 105 5.13 -1.70 12.69
C ASP A 105 4.70 -0.24 12.62
N TYR A 106 4.09 0.16 11.49
CA TYR A 106 3.76 1.56 11.19
C TYR A 106 3.00 2.26 12.35
N GLY A 107 2.02 1.60 12.98
CA GLY A 107 1.33 2.16 14.15
C GLY A 107 2.20 2.29 15.40
N HIS A 108 3.01 1.27 15.69
CA HIS A 108 3.94 1.30 16.83
C HIS A 108 5.04 2.35 16.63
N PHE A 109 5.46 2.56 15.39
CA PHE A 109 6.32 3.67 15.00
C PHE A 109 5.63 5.01 15.29
N ALA A 110 4.40 5.22 14.82
CA ALA A 110 3.64 6.44 15.08
C ALA A 110 3.47 6.74 16.58
N LYS A 111 3.19 5.71 17.39
CA LYS A 111 3.14 5.83 18.86
C LYS A 111 4.47 6.36 19.41
N LYS A 112 5.57 5.76 18.99
CA LYS A 112 6.90 6.08 19.50
C LYS A 112 7.33 7.49 19.08
N VAL A 113 6.99 7.92 17.86
CA VAL A 113 7.17 9.32 17.41
C VAL A 113 6.49 10.28 18.39
N CYS A 114 5.27 9.97 18.83
CA CYS A 114 4.53 10.79 19.80
C CYS A 114 5.10 10.69 21.22
N ASP A 115 5.56 9.51 21.66
CA ASP A 115 6.15 9.29 22.99
C ASP A 115 7.43 10.12 23.19
N TYR A 116 8.24 10.27 22.12
CA TYR A 116 9.48 11.07 22.11
C TYR A 116 9.26 12.55 21.76
N SER A 117 8.02 12.99 21.57
CA SER A 117 7.70 14.39 21.25
C SER A 117 7.81 15.30 22.48
N ASP A 118 8.29 16.52 22.27
CA ASP A 118 8.25 17.61 23.27
C ASP A 118 6.82 18.11 23.54
N ILE A 119 5.87 17.82 22.64
CA ILE A 119 4.50 18.31 22.72
C ILE A 119 3.71 17.46 23.72
N ARG A 120 3.37 18.05 24.87
CA ARG A 120 2.68 17.36 25.98
C ARG A 120 1.36 16.70 25.56
N PHE A 121 0.60 17.33 24.66
CA PHE A 121 -0.65 16.77 24.13
C PHE A 121 -0.41 15.48 23.34
N LEU A 122 0.58 15.47 22.46
CA LEU A 122 0.92 14.31 21.63
C LEU A 122 1.44 13.15 22.47
N ARG A 123 2.27 13.46 23.47
CA ARG A 123 2.80 12.45 24.40
C ARG A 123 1.71 11.80 25.25
N ASN A 124 0.76 12.58 25.76
CA ASN A 124 -0.38 12.04 26.52
C ASN A 124 -1.33 11.22 25.64
N ASN A 125 -1.45 11.57 24.35
CA ASN A 125 -2.38 10.94 23.40
C ASN A 125 -1.70 9.96 22.42
N SER A 126 -0.48 9.49 22.70
CA SER A 126 0.30 8.66 21.77
C SER A 126 -0.41 7.36 21.37
N LYS A 127 -1.15 6.75 22.30
CA LYS A 127 -2.01 5.59 22.02
C LYS A 127 -3.16 5.94 21.06
N GLY A 128 -3.72 7.14 21.17
CA GLY A 128 -4.78 7.61 20.26
C GLY A 128 -4.28 7.72 18.82
N VAL A 129 -3.09 8.30 18.63
CA VAL A 129 -2.44 8.40 17.29
C VAL A 129 -2.15 7.02 16.71
N MET A 130 -1.64 6.08 17.53
CA MET A 130 -1.42 4.69 17.12
C MET A 130 -2.72 4.05 16.60
N TYR A 131 -3.83 4.19 17.34
CA TYR A 131 -5.11 3.63 16.91
C TYR A 131 -5.62 4.29 15.63
N PHE A 132 -5.49 5.61 15.50
CA PHE A 132 -5.88 6.33 14.29
C PHE A 132 -5.13 5.79 13.06
N VAL A 133 -3.80 5.68 13.15
CA VAL A 133 -2.96 5.17 12.06
C VAL A 133 -3.29 3.71 11.73
N ASN A 134 -3.46 2.84 12.74
CA ASN A 134 -3.83 1.44 12.51
C ASN A 134 -5.21 1.31 11.86
N VAL A 135 -6.19 2.13 12.26
CA VAL A 135 -7.52 2.16 11.66
C VAL A 135 -7.45 2.65 10.21
N THR A 136 -6.63 3.64 9.90
CA THR A 136 -6.41 4.08 8.51
C THR A 136 -5.80 2.98 7.65
N ILE A 137 -4.77 2.27 8.16
CA ILE A 137 -4.15 1.13 7.46
C ILE A 137 -5.16 -0.02 7.31
N LEU A 138 -6.02 -0.26 8.30
CA LEU A 138 -7.10 -1.23 8.19
C LEU A 138 -8.04 -0.88 7.03
N PHE A 139 -8.55 0.36 6.99
CA PHE A 139 -9.43 0.80 5.90
C PHE A 139 -8.76 0.67 4.54
N TYR A 140 -7.47 1.02 4.47
CA TYR A 140 -6.68 0.83 3.26
C TYR A 140 -6.65 -0.63 2.82
N GLN A 141 -6.32 -1.54 3.74
CA GLN A 141 -6.16 -2.95 3.43
C GLN A 141 -7.49 -3.63 3.07
N LEU A 142 -8.59 -3.25 3.74
CA LEU A 142 -9.93 -3.71 3.40
C LEU A 142 -10.36 -3.20 2.02
N GLY A 143 -10.04 -1.95 1.70
CA GLY A 143 -10.27 -1.36 0.37
C GLY A 143 -9.54 -2.12 -0.73
N MET A 144 -8.24 -2.40 -0.54
CA MET A 144 -7.42 -3.20 -1.44
C MET A 144 -8.01 -4.59 -1.70
N CYS A 145 -8.42 -5.28 -0.64
CA CYS A 145 -9.07 -6.60 -0.74
C CYS A 145 -10.40 -6.54 -1.48
N SER A 146 -11.18 -5.47 -1.27
CA SER A 146 -12.45 -5.26 -1.97
C SER A 146 -12.24 -5.03 -3.46
N VAL A 147 -11.23 -4.25 -3.84
CA VAL A 147 -10.83 -4.06 -5.26
C VAL A 147 -10.35 -5.39 -5.86
N ALA A 148 -9.61 -6.22 -5.12
CA ALA A 148 -9.19 -7.54 -5.59
C ALA A 148 -10.40 -8.44 -5.92
N ILE A 149 -11.42 -8.46 -5.07
CA ILE A 149 -12.71 -9.15 -5.32
C ILE A 149 -13.36 -8.63 -6.59
N LEU A 150 -13.46 -7.31 -6.74
CA LEU A 150 -14.08 -6.70 -7.91
C LEU A 150 -13.29 -6.97 -9.20
N PHE A 151 -11.96 -7.00 -9.13
CA PHE A 151 -11.10 -7.31 -10.27
C PHE A 151 -11.31 -8.74 -10.75
N ILE A 152 -11.40 -9.70 -9.81
CA ILE A 152 -11.72 -11.10 -10.15
C ILE A 152 -13.12 -11.17 -10.76
N SER A 153 -14.08 -10.47 -10.17
CA SER A 153 -15.47 -10.49 -10.62
C SER A 153 -15.63 -9.92 -12.03
N ASP A 154 -15.04 -8.76 -12.33
CA ASP A 154 -15.12 -8.10 -13.64
C ASP A 154 -14.47 -8.96 -14.74
N ASN A 155 -13.33 -9.61 -14.44
CA ASN A 155 -12.69 -10.52 -15.40
C ASN A 155 -13.47 -11.83 -15.58
N LEU A 156 -14.11 -12.37 -14.53
CA LEU A 156 -15.00 -13.53 -14.65
C LEU A 156 -16.25 -13.20 -15.47
N VAL A 157 -16.86 -12.03 -15.25
CA VAL A 157 -17.98 -11.54 -16.05
C VAL A 157 -17.54 -11.37 -17.51
N ASN A 158 -16.36 -10.81 -17.76
CA ASN A 158 -15.86 -10.67 -19.12
C ASN A 158 -15.67 -12.04 -19.82
N LEU A 159 -15.20 -13.07 -19.12
CA LEU A 159 -14.93 -14.38 -19.70
C LEU A 159 -16.17 -15.28 -19.85
N VAL A 160 -17.06 -15.27 -18.86
CA VAL A 160 -18.18 -16.23 -18.76
C VAL A 160 -19.54 -15.54 -18.86
N GLY A 161 -19.61 -14.22 -18.73
CA GLY A 161 -20.85 -13.44 -18.71
C GLY A 161 -21.71 -13.61 -19.96
N ASP A 162 -21.11 -13.84 -21.13
CA ASP A 162 -21.85 -14.07 -22.37
C ASP A 162 -22.73 -15.35 -22.32
N HIS A 163 -22.39 -16.30 -21.45
CA HIS A 163 -23.13 -17.55 -21.25
C HIS A 163 -24.16 -17.45 -20.11
N LEU A 164 -24.12 -16.37 -19.32
CA LEU A 164 -24.97 -16.15 -18.16
C LEU A 164 -25.99 -15.07 -18.49
N GLY A 165 -27.27 -15.41 -18.60
CA GLY A 165 -28.32 -14.38 -18.72
C GLY A 165 -28.37 -13.45 -17.50
N GLY A 166 -28.77 -12.19 -17.69
CA GLY A 166 -28.98 -11.21 -16.62
C GLY A 166 -28.35 -9.85 -16.88
N THR A 167 -28.58 -8.89 -15.99
CA THR A 167 -27.93 -7.56 -16.04
C THR A 167 -26.47 -7.65 -15.59
N ARG A 168 -25.60 -6.78 -16.11
CA ARG A 168 -24.17 -6.74 -15.73
C ARG A 168 -23.97 -6.61 -14.22
N HIS A 169 -24.84 -5.84 -13.56
CA HIS A 169 -24.80 -5.66 -12.10
C HIS A 169 -25.07 -6.98 -11.35
N GLN A 170 -26.07 -7.76 -11.77
CA GLN A 170 -26.35 -9.07 -11.19
C GLN A 170 -25.22 -10.05 -11.42
N GLN A 171 -24.63 -10.06 -12.62
CA GLN A 171 -23.48 -10.90 -12.95
C GLN A 171 -22.26 -10.53 -12.08
N MET A 172 -21.99 -9.25 -11.86
CA MET A 172 -20.91 -8.77 -10.98
C MET A 172 -21.10 -9.27 -9.54
N ILE A 173 -22.30 -9.17 -8.98
CA ILE A 173 -22.59 -9.66 -7.61
C ILE A 173 -22.48 -11.19 -7.54
N LEU A 174 -22.99 -11.90 -8.55
CA LEU A 174 -22.88 -13.36 -8.62
C LEU A 174 -21.41 -13.80 -8.65
N MET A 175 -20.60 -13.19 -9.51
CA MET A 175 -19.17 -13.50 -9.61
C MET A 175 -18.39 -13.09 -8.36
N ALA A 176 -18.77 -11.99 -7.71
CA ALA A 176 -18.22 -11.61 -6.41
C ALA A 176 -18.53 -12.68 -5.35
N THR A 177 -19.75 -13.22 -5.34
CA THR A 177 -20.15 -14.30 -4.43
C THR A 177 -19.37 -15.59 -4.69
N VAL A 178 -19.14 -15.94 -5.96
CA VAL A 178 -18.30 -17.08 -6.34
C VAL A 178 -16.86 -16.87 -5.90
N SER A 179 -16.30 -15.67 -6.13
CA SER A 179 -14.93 -15.34 -5.72
C SER A 179 -14.75 -15.38 -4.20
N LEU A 180 -15.78 -15.00 -3.43
CA LEU A 180 -15.78 -15.07 -1.96
C LEU A 180 -15.49 -16.49 -1.46
N PHE A 181 -16.07 -17.52 -2.09
CA PHE A 181 -15.83 -18.91 -1.68
C PHE A 181 -14.34 -19.27 -1.80
N PHE A 182 -13.72 -18.96 -2.93
CA PHE A 182 -12.29 -19.21 -3.15
C PHE A 182 -11.41 -18.36 -2.21
N ILE A 183 -11.79 -17.10 -1.99
CA ILE A 183 -11.07 -16.19 -1.09
C ILE A 183 -11.12 -16.67 0.36
N LEU A 184 -12.27 -17.16 0.82
CA LEU A 184 -12.41 -17.73 2.16
C LEU A 184 -11.54 -18.98 2.31
N LEU A 185 -11.49 -19.83 1.29
CA LEU A 185 -10.66 -21.02 1.27
C LEU A 185 -9.17 -20.66 1.40
N THR A 186 -8.69 -19.68 0.61
CA THR A 186 -7.28 -19.27 0.64
C THR A 186 -6.90 -18.53 1.93
N ASN A 187 -7.81 -17.73 2.50
CA ASN A 187 -7.59 -17.01 3.76
C ASN A 187 -7.61 -17.90 5.01
N MET A 188 -8.13 -19.12 4.90
CA MET A 188 -8.20 -20.07 6.00
C MET A 188 -6.84 -20.68 6.35
N PHE A 189 -5.88 -20.63 5.42
CA PHE A 189 -4.52 -21.10 5.68
C PHE A 189 -3.80 -20.15 6.64
N THR A 190 -3.45 -20.67 7.82
CA THR A 190 -2.76 -19.91 8.88
C THR A 190 -1.25 -20.04 8.80
N GLU A 191 -0.75 -21.03 8.07
CA GLU A 191 0.67 -21.36 8.02
C GLU A 191 1.44 -20.36 7.16
N MET A 192 2.44 -19.69 7.73
CA MET A 192 3.25 -18.68 7.06
C MET A 192 3.91 -19.20 5.78
N ARG A 193 4.31 -20.48 5.81
CA ARG A 193 4.92 -21.16 4.67
C ARG A 193 3.98 -21.22 3.47
N ILE A 194 2.69 -21.47 3.72
CA ILE A 194 1.66 -21.53 2.67
C ILE A 194 1.38 -20.12 2.12
N VAL A 195 1.23 -19.13 2.99
CA VAL A 195 1.02 -17.73 2.58
C VAL A 195 2.21 -17.22 1.75
N SER A 196 3.44 -17.57 2.14
CA SER A 196 4.65 -17.23 1.39
C SER A 196 4.70 -17.93 0.02
N PHE A 197 4.27 -19.19 -0.06
CA PHE A 197 4.15 -19.91 -1.32
C PHE A 197 3.10 -19.26 -2.25
N PHE A 198 1.92 -18.92 -1.73
CA PHE A 198 0.89 -18.18 -2.47
C PHE A 198 1.42 -16.84 -2.98
N ALA A 199 2.19 -16.13 -2.16
CA ALA A 199 2.84 -14.91 -2.58
C ALA A 199 3.78 -15.15 -3.76
N LEU A 200 4.60 -16.20 -3.74
CA LEU A 200 5.51 -16.51 -4.84
C LEU A 200 4.74 -16.79 -6.14
N VAL A 201 3.74 -17.67 -6.08
CA VAL A 201 2.91 -18.02 -7.25
C VAL A 201 2.18 -16.79 -7.80
N SER A 202 1.59 -15.97 -6.93
CA SER A 202 0.95 -14.70 -7.30
C SER A 202 1.91 -13.80 -8.09
N SER A 203 3.17 -13.68 -7.65
CA SER A 203 4.16 -12.87 -8.38
C SER A 203 4.53 -13.41 -9.75
N VAL A 204 4.64 -14.73 -9.90
CA VAL A 204 4.93 -15.34 -11.20
C VAL A 204 3.80 -15.04 -12.17
N PHE A 205 2.55 -15.23 -11.75
CA PHE A 205 1.38 -14.89 -12.55
C PHE A 205 1.28 -13.39 -12.86
N PHE A 206 1.64 -12.52 -11.90
CA PHE A 206 1.71 -11.09 -12.16
C PHE A 206 2.71 -10.76 -13.26
N VAL A 207 3.94 -11.28 -13.19
CA VAL A 207 4.99 -10.99 -14.17
C VAL A 207 4.61 -11.49 -15.56
N ILE A 208 4.09 -12.72 -15.67
CA ILE A 208 3.63 -13.29 -16.94
C ILE A 208 2.48 -12.44 -17.52
N GLY A 209 1.48 -12.12 -16.70
CA GLY A 209 0.33 -11.35 -17.15
C GLY A 209 0.68 -9.91 -17.52
N ALA A 210 1.47 -9.23 -16.70
CA ALA A 210 1.99 -7.90 -16.98
C ALA A 210 2.79 -7.86 -18.29
N ALA A 211 3.65 -8.86 -18.54
CA ALA A 211 4.43 -8.94 -19.77
C ALA A 211 3.54 -9.09 -21.01
N VAL A 212 2.55 -9.99 -20.97
CA VAL A 212 1.65 -10.23 -22.11
C VAL A 212 0.72 -9.04 -22.35
N ILE A 213 0.15 -8.46 -21.29
CA ILE A 213 -0.69 -7.26 -21.42
C ILE A 213 0.14 -6.10 -22.00
N MET A 214 1.35 -5.88 -21.49
CA MET A 214 2.24 -4.84 -22.01
C MET A 214 2.58 -5.08 -23.49
N GLN A 215 2.96 -6.30 -23.85
CA GLN A 215 3.23 -6.66 -25.24
C GLN A 215 2.02 -6.38 -26.13
N PHE A 216 0.81 -6.77 -25.71
CA PHE A 216 -0.42 -6.52 -26.46
C PHE A 216 -0.69 -5.03 -26.64
N THR A 217 -0.51 -4.22 -25.58
CA THR A 217 -0.73 -2.76 -25.65
C THR A 217 0.23 -2.06 -26.59
N ILE A 218 1.49 -2.46 -26.62
CA ILE A 218 2.51 -1.86 -27.49
C ILE A 218 2.24 -2.18 -28.97
N GLN A 219 1.62 -3.33 -29.26
CA GLN A 219 1.25 -3.72 -30.63
C GLN A 219 0.03 -2.98 -31.17
N GLN A 220 -0.76 -2.32 -30.32
CA GLN A 220 -1.91 -1.54 -30.77
C GLN A 220 -1.47 -0.26 -31.50
N PRO A 221 -2.21 0.17 -32.53
CA PRO A 221 -1.88 1.40 -33.26
C PRO A 221 -2.02 2.62 -32.34
N ASN A 222 -0.94 3.38 -32.17
CA ASN A 222 -0.92 4.54 -31.28
C ASN A 222 -1.77 5.70 -31.82
N GLN A 223 -2.80 6.08 -31.08
CA GLN A 223 -3.74 7.15 -31.45
C GLN A 223 -3.48 8.49 -30.74
N TRP A 224 -2.26 8.70 -30.21
CA TRP A 224 -1.85 9.87 -29.42
C TRP A 224 -2.31 11.24 -29.96
N ASN A 225 -2.30 11.44 -31.29
CA ASN A 225 -2.72 12.70 -31.92
C ASN A 225 -4.21 13.03 -31.82
N LYS A 226 -5.06 12.03 -31.56
CA LYS A 226 -6.52 12.18 -31.48
C LYS A 226 -7.03 12.30 -30.05
N LEU A 227 -6.18 12.02 -29.06
CA LEU A 227 -6.58 11.96 -27.66
C LEU A 227 -6.54 13.35 -27.00
N PRO A 228 -7.50 13.64 -26.09
CA PRO A 228 -7.50 14.91 -25.38
C PRO A 228 -6.25 15.03 -24.49
N ALA A 229 -5.58 16.19 -24.59
CA ALA A 229 -4.41 16.51 -23.77
C ALA A 229 -4.77 16.62 -22.27
N SER A 230 -5.95 17.17 -21.99
CA SER A 230 -6.58 17.28 -20.67
C SER A 230 -8.08 17.08 -20.83
N THR A 231 -8.71 16.53 -19.81
CA THR A 231 -10.16 16.32 -19.75
C THR A 231 -10.80 17.33 -18.80
N ASN A 232 -11.34 16.88 -17.66
CA ASN A 232 -12.06 17.69 -16.68
C ASN A 232 -11.36 17.62 -15.31
N PHE A 233 -11.62 18.61 -14.46
CA PHE A 233 -11.11 18.66 -13.09
C PHE A 233 -11.50 17.40 -12.29
N THR A 234 -12.79 17.03 -12.32
CA THR A 234 -13.29 15.81 -11.66
C THR A 234 -12.55 14.55 -12.10
N GLY A 235 -12.33 14.39 -13.42
CA GLY A 235 -11.62 13.24 -13.97
C GLY A 235 -10.14 13.22 -13.58
N THR A 236 -9.49 14.38 -13.53
CA THR A 236 -8.10 14.52 -13.07
C THR A 236 -7.96 14.13 -11.60
N ILE A 237 -8.89 14.54 -10.74
CA ILE A 237 -8.89 14.15 -9.32
C ILE A 237 -9.08 12.65 -9.16
N THR A 238 -10.00 12.04 -9.91
CA THR A 238 -10.19 10.58 -9.92
C THR A 238 -8.94 9.86 -10.42
N MET A 239 -8.26 10.38 -11.43
CA MET A 239 -6.98 9.86 -11.92
C MET A 239 -5.87 9.94 -10.86
N ILE A 240 -5.78 11.04 -10.11
CA ILE A 240 -4.85 11.14 -8.97
C ILE A 240 -5.15 10.04 -7.95
N GLY A 241 -6.44 9.82 -7.64
CA GLY A 241 -6.86 8.73 -6.76
C GLY A 241 -6.43 7.35 -7.22
N MET A 242 -6.69 7.03 -8.50
CA MET A 242 -6.28 5.76 -9.09
C MET A 242 -4.77 5.59 -9.13
N SER A 243 -4.04 6.66 -9.42
CA SER A 243 -2.58 6.65 -9.43
C SER A 243 -2.00 6.48 -8.02
N MET A 244 -2.56 7.17 -7.02
CA MET A 244 -2.19 6.98 -5.61
C MET A 244 -2.47 5.55 -5.13
N TYR A 245 -3.55 4.93 -5.59
CA TYR A 245 -3.83 3.51 -5.36
C TYR A 245 -2.83 2.60 -6.09
N ALA A 246 -2.44 2.92 -7.32
CA ALA A 246 -1.50 2.11 -8.07
C ALA A 246 -0.08 2.17 -7.46
N PHE A 247 0.37 3.33 -6.99
CA PHE A 247 1.63 3.51 -6.26
C PHE A 247 1.54 3.09 -4.78
N GLU A 248 0.89 1.95 -4.53
CA GLU A 248 0.78 1.31 -3.22
C GLU A 248 2.12 0.72 -2.76
N GLY A 249 2.23 0.38 -1.47
CA GLY A 249 3.38 -0.32 -0.89
C GLY A 249 3.92 0.35 0.38
N GLN A 250 3.34 1.47 0.80
CA GLN A 250 3.79 2.28 1.95
C GLN A 250 3.84 1.47 3.26
N THR A 251 2.91 0.54 3.44
CA THR A 251 2.81 -0.32 4.63
C THR A 251 3.95 -1.35 4.71
N MET A 252 4.52 -1.74 3.57
CA MET A 252 5.58 -2.75 3.46
C MET A 252 6.99 -2.16 3.56
N ILE A 253 7.13 -0.84 3.46
CA ILE A 253 8.42 -0.15 3.48
C ILE A 253 9.16 -0.34 4.80
N LEU A 254 8.49 -0.09 5.93
CA LEU A 254 9.11 -0.24 7.26
C LEU A 254 9.47 -1.71 7.55
N PRO A 255 8.57 -2.70 7.33
CA PRO A 255 8.93 -4.12 7.48
C PRO A 255 10.13 -4.57 6.62
N ILE A 256 10.22 -4.12 5.37
CA ILE A 256 11.32 -4.48 4.46
C ILE A 256 12.62 -3.81 4.91
N GLU A 257 12.58 -2.54 5.31
CA GLU A 257 13.75 -1.85 5.85
C GLU A 257 14.26 -2.50 7.15
N ASN A 258 13.35 -2.97 8.00
CA ASN A 258 13.70 -3.65 9.25
C ASN A 258 14.43 -4.99 9.01
N LYS A 259 14.19 -5.63 7.86
CA LYS A 259 14.83 -6.91 7.47
C LYS A 259 16.07 -6.72 6.60
N LEU A 260 16.42 -5.49 6.23
CA LEU A 260 17.58 -5.23 5.37
C LEU A 260 18.88 -5.37 6.17
N ASP A 261 19.86 -6.07 5.58
CA ASP A 261 21.19 -6.28 6.16
C ASP A 261 21.91 -4.93 6.46
N ASN A 262 21.88 -4.01 5.49
CA ASN A 262 22.36 -2.64 5.66
C ASN A 262 21.20 -1.62 5.49
N PRO A 263 20.58 -1.15 6.58
CA PRO A 263 19.48 -0.18 6.53
C PRO A 263 19.84 1.13 5.83
N ALA A 264 21.09 1.58 5.90
CA ALA A 264 21.53 2.81 5.24
C ALA A 264 21.48 2.68 3.70
N ALA A 265 21.65 1.46 3.17
CA ALA A 265 21.51 1.19 1.74
C ALA A 265 20.06 1.34 1.24
N PHE A 266 19.06 1.39 2.14
CA PHE A 266 17.68 1.61 1.76
C PHE A 266 17.46 3.03 1.19
N LEU A 267 18.08 4.03 1.83
CA LEU A 267 17.93 5.46 1.52
C LEU A 267 19.04 6.03 0.63
N ALA A 268 20.01 5.22 0.22
CA ALA A 268 21.08 5.66 -0.69
C ALA A 268 20.49 6.16 -2.04
N PRO A 269 21.19 7.03 -2.80
CA PRO A 269 20.69 7.57 -4.06
C PRO A 269 20.27 6.49 -5.08
N PHE A 270 21.07 5.43 -5.22
CA PHE A 270 20.75 4.20 -5.97
C PHE A 270 20.41 3.04 -5.03
N GLY A 271 19.81 3.37 -3.88
CA GLY A 271 19.40 2.42 -2.86
C GLY A 271 18.14 1.66 -3.22
N VAL A 272 17.65 0.88 -2.26
CA VAL A 272 16.47 0.01 -2.44
C VAL A 272 15.23 0.83 -2.80
N LEU A 273 14.97 1.93 -2.08
CA LEU A 273 13.76 2.74 -2.29
C LEU A 273 13.75 3.41 -3.66
N SER A 274 14.82 4.13 -4.02
CA SER A 274 14.90 4.87 -5.29
C SER A 274 14.84 3.95 -6.50
N THR A 275 15.56 2.81 -6.45
CA THR A 275 15.55 1.82 -7.54
C THR A 275 14.16 1.22 -7.72
N THR A 276 13.49 0.86 -6.62
CA THR A 276 12.14 0.30 -6.67
C THR A 276 11.13 1.30 -7.24
N MET A 277 11.15 2.54 -6.75
CA MET A 277 10.26 3.61 -7.24
C MET A 277 10.48 3.91 -8.72
N MET A 278 11.74 3.91 -9.19
CA MET A 278 12.05 4.11 -10.60
C MET A 278 11.50 2.98 -11.48
N ILE A 279 11.69 1.72 -11.08
CA ILE A 279 11.16 0.56 -11.80
C ILE A 279 9.62 0.61 -11.85
N CYS A 280 8.98 0.85 -10.71
CA CYS A 280 7.52 0.92 -10.62
C CYS A 280 6.96 2.07 -11.47
N THR A 281 7.57 3.26 -11.38
CA THR A 281 7.15 4.43 -12.16
C THR A 281 7.32 4.19 -13.65
N ALA A 282 8.44 3.63 -14.09
CA ALA A 282 8.67 3.33 -15.50
C ALA A 282 7.61 2.35 -16.04
N PHE A 283 7.34 1.26 -15.32
CA PHE A 283 6.34 0.27 -15.72
C PHE A 283 4.92 0.84 -15.71
N MET A 284 4.51 1.52 -14.64
CA MET A 284 3.17 2.07 -14.47
C MET A 284 2.88 3.19 -15.49
N THR A 285 3.84 4.08 -15.72
CA THR A 285 3.73 5.13 -16.75
C THR A 285 3.70 4.53 -18.15
N ALA A 286 4.52 3.51 -18.44
CA ALA A 286 4.47 2.82 -19.73
C ALA A 286 3.11 2.14 -19.95
N LEU A 287 2.61 1.42 -18.94
CA LEU A 287 1.31 0.74 -19.03
C LEU A 287 0.17 1.74 -19.22
N GLY A 288 0.17 2.84 -18.46
CA GLY A 288 -0.81 3.92 -18.59
C GLY A 288 -0.76 4.59 -19.96
N PHE A 289 0.44 4.94 -20.44
CA PHE A 289 0.65 5.58 -21.74
C PHE A 289 0.21 4.67 -22.89
N PHE A 290 0.84 3.49 -23.04
CA PHE A 290 0.55 2.58 -24.16
C PHE A 290 -0.86 2.01 -24.10
N GLY A 291 -1.38 1.73 -22.89
CA GLY A 291 -2.75 1.31 -22.70
C GLY A 291 -3.75 2.37 -23.16
N TYR A 292 -3.55 3.64 -22.80
CA TYR A 292 -4.46 4.69 -23.23
C TYR A 292 -4.30 5.06 -24.71
N THR A 293 -3.08 5.11 -25.25
CA THR A 293 -2.86 5.40 -26.67
C THR A 293 -3.35 4.30 -27.60
N GLY A 294 -3.37 3.05 -27.15
CA GLY A 294 -3.87 1.91 -27.92
C GLY A 294 -5.40 1.84 -27.99
N PHE A 295 -6.09 2.08 -26.88
CA PHE A 295 -7.56 1.89 -26.80
C PHE A 295 -8.37 3.20 -26.82
N GLY A 296 -7.76 4.34 -26.50
CA GLY A 296 -8.44 5.64 -26.45
C GLY A 296 -9.70 5.61 -25.60
N ASP A 297 -10.82 6.06 -26.17
CA ASP A 297 -12.11 6.11 -25.46
C ASP A 297 -12.73 4.74 -25.19
N SER A 298 -12.28 3.68 -25.88
CA SER A 298 -12.80 2.31 -25.70
C SER A 298 -12.18 1.56 -24.52
N ILE A 299 -11.23 2.18 -23.79
CA ILE A 299 -10.62 1.55 -22.60
C ILE A 299 -11.67 1.32 -21.51
N ALA A 300 -11.72 0.09 -21.02
CA ALA A 300 -12.55 -0.35 -19.90
C ALA A 300 -11.83 -0.07 -18.56
N PRO A 301 -12.52 -0.17 -17.41
CA PRO A 301 -11.94 0.12 -16.10
C PRO A 301 -10.66 -0.68 -15.79
N THR A 302 -10.56 -1.89 -16.34
CA THR A 302 -9.35 -2.71 -16.29
C THR A 302 -8.94 -3.11 -17.69
N ILE A 303 -7.67 -2.89 -18.03
CA ILE A 303 -7.17 -3.22 -19.38
C ILE A 303 -7.24 -4.70 -19.71
N THR A 304 -7.30 -5.57 -18.69
CA THR A 304 -7.45 -7.02 -18.86
C THR A 304 -8.76 -7.40 -19.54
N THR A 305 -9.80 -6.57 -19.43
CA THR A 305 -11.08 -6.79 -20.12
C THR A 305 -11.10 -6.28 -21.56
N ASN A 306 -10.15 -5.42 -21.95
CA ASN A 306 -9.97 -4.97 -23.33
C ASN A 306 -9.24 -5.97 -24.24
N VAL A 307 -8.60 -6.99 -23.65
CA VAL A 307 -7.82 -7.98 -24.41
C VAL A 307 -8.75 -9.07 -24.95
N PRO A 308 -8.49 -9.63 -26.15
CA PRO A 308 -9.31 -10.69 -26.74
C PRO A 308 -9.57 -11.87 -25.81
N LYS A 309 -10.77 -12.44 -25.88
CA LYS A 309 -11.21 -13.58 -25.06
C LYS A 309 -10.66 -14.94 -25.53
N GLU A 310 -9.82 -14.96 -26.56
CA GLU A 310 -9.37 -16.19 -27.23
C GLU A 310 -7.89 -16.51 -26.98
N GLY A 311 -7.58 -17.81 -26.92
CA GLY A 311 -6.22 -18.33 -26.88
C GLY A 311 -5.42 -17.92 -25.65
N LEU A 312 -4.20 -17.43 -25.89
CA LEU A 312 -3.21 -17.09 -24.85
C LEU A 312 -3.70 -15.99 -23.90
N TYR A 313 -4.44 -15.02 -24.41
CA TYR A 313 -4.93 -13.88 -23.63
C TYR A 313 -5.97 -14.28 -22.58
N SER A 314 -6.85 -15.23 -22.92
CA SER A 314 -7.81 -15.80 -21.98
C SER A 314 -7.11 -16.50 -20.82
N THR A 315 -6.10 -17.32 -21.13
CA THR A 315 -5.25 -17.99 -20.13
C THR A 315 -4.55 -17.00 -19.21
N VAL A 316 -4.00 -15.92 -19.78
CA VAL A 316 -3.35 -14.86 -19.00
C VAL A 316 -4.34 -14.13 -18.10
N ASN A 317 -5.57 -13.88 -18.58
CA ASN A 317 -6.59 -13.27 -17.75
C ASN A 317 -6.93 -14.17 -16.54
N VAL A 318 -7.04 -15.50 -16.75
CA VAL A 318 -7.16 -16.47 -15.65
C VAL A 318 -5.97 -16.41 -14.69
N PHE A 319 -4.74 -16.29 -15.18
CA PHE A 319 -3.56 -16.13 -14.32
C PHE A 319 -3.61 -14.84 -13.50
N LEU A 320 -4.07 -13.73 -14.06
CA LEU A 320 -4.24 -12.47 -13.34
C LEU A 320 -5.37 -12.54 -12.30
N MET A 321 -6.45 -13.28 -12.56
CA MET A 321 -7.48 -13.56 -11.56
C MET A 321 -6.93 -14.42 -10.40
N LEU A 322 -6.17 -15.48 -10.71
CA LEU A 322 -5.51 -16.31 -9.69
C LEU A 322 -4.46 -15.50 -8.91
N GLN A 323 -3.72 -14.62 -9.59
CA GLN A 323 -2.79 -13.69 -8.98
C GLN A 323 -3.48 -12.80 -7.94
N SER A 324 -4.61 -12.18 -8.31
CA SER A 324 -5.43 -11.36 -7.42
C SER A 324 -6.00 -12.15 -6.25
N LEU A 325 -6.49 -13.37 -6.49
CA LEU A 325 -7.02 -14.28 -5.46
C LEU A 325 -5.97 -14.62 -4.40
N LEU A 326 -4.76 -14.98 -4.84
CA LEU A 326 -3.64 -15.28 -3.95
C LEU A 326 -3.11 -14.02 -3.27
N GLY A 327 -3.05 -12.89 -3.99
CA GLY A 327 -2.65 -11.59 -3.47
C GLY A 327 -3.56 -11.10 -2.34
N ASN A 328 -4.86 -11.36 -2.45
CA ASN A 328 -5.84 -11.02 -1.41
C ASN A 328 -5.54 -11.70 -0.06
N SER A 329 -4.98 -12.91 -0.07
CA SER A 329 -4.60 -13.62 1.17
C SER A 329 -3.42 -12.93 1.88
N ILE A 330 -2.49 -12.37 1.12
CA ILE A 330 -1.32 -11.63 1.63
C ILE A 330 -1.77 -10.29 2.21
N ALA A 331 -2.63 -9.59 1.49
CA ALA A 331 -3.26 -8.35 1.93
C ALA A 331 -3.98 -8.53 3.29
N MET A 332 -4.81 -9.57 3.41
CA MET A 332 -5.50 -9.89 4.66
C MET A 332 -4.55 -10.32 5.79
N TYR A 333 -3.43 -10.95 5.46
CA TYR A 333 -2.42 -11.33 6.46
C TYR A 333 -1.91 -10.11 7.24
N VAL A 334 -1.74 -8.95 6.59
CA VAL A 334 -1.35 -7.68 7.26
C VAL A 334 -2.40 -7.26 8.29
N VAL A 335 -3.70 -7.38 7.97
CA VAL A 335 -4.79 -7.10 8.91
C VAL A 335 -4.73 -8.04 10.11
N TYR A 336 -4.53 -9.33 9.85
CA TYR A 336 -4.47 -10.33 10.90
C TYR A 336 -3.29 -10.07 11.81
N ASP A 337 -2.09 -9.89 11.28
CA ASP A 337 -0.88 -9.65 12.08
C ASP A 337 -1.05 -8.40 12.98
N MET A 338 -1.64 -7.33 12.44
CA MET A 338 -1.81 -6.07 13.17
C MET A 338 -2.87 -6.13 14.29
N PHE A 339 -4.00 -6.82 14.09
CA PHE A 339 -5.13 -6.77 15.03
C PHE A 339 -5.38 -8.04 15.83
N PHE A 340 -4.89 -9.18 15.37
CA PHE A 340 -5.24 -10.49 15.93
C PHE A 340 -4.80 -10.63 17.40
N ASN A 341 -3.59 -10.18 17.75
CA ASN A 341 -3.09 -10.23 19.12
C ASN A 341 -3.95 -9.40 20.08
N GLY A 342 -4.39 -8.22 19.63
CA GLY A 342 -5.29 -7.35 20.40
C GLY A 342 -6.68 -7.97 20.58
N PHE A 343 -7.22 -8.57 19.51
CA PHE A 343 -8.49 -9.29 19.53
C PHE A 343 -8.45 -10.49 20.46
N ARG A 344 -7.48 -11.39 20.29
CA ARG A 344 -7.35 -12.62 21.07
C ARG A 344 -7.27 -12.35 22.58
N ARG A 345 -6.53 -11.32 22.99
CA ARG A 345 -6.42 -10.93 24.40
C ARG A 345 -7.76 -10.45 24.97
N LYS A 346 -8.48 -9.57 24.27
CA LYS A 346 -9.75 -9.01 24.76
C LYS A 346 -10.90 -10.01 24.66
N PHE A 347 -10.97 -10.75 23.55
CA PHE A 347 -12.03 -11.72 23.29
C PHE A 347 -11.88 -12.94 24.19
N GLY A 348 -10.66 -13.48 24.36
CA GLY A 348 -10.40 -14.58 25.29
C GLY A 348 -10.68 -14.24 26.75
N ALA A 349 -10.44 -12.98 27.15
CA ALA A 349 -10.78 -12.53 28.51
C ALA A 349 -12.30 -12.40 28.73
N ARG A 350 -13.07 -12.07 27.69
CA ARG A 350 -14.53 -11.92 27.77
C ARG A 350 -15.27 -13.24 27.58
N PHE A 351 -14.76 -14.12 26.73
CA PHE A 351 -15.38 -15.40 26.37
C PHE A 351 -14.39 -16.56 26.56
N PRO A 352 -14.08 -16.95 27.80
CA PRO A 352 -13.08 -17.99 28.09
C PRO A 352 -13.51 -19.38 27.60
N ASN A 353 -14.80 -19.62 27.42
CA ASN A 353 -15.35 -20.93 27.02
C ASN A 353 -15.33 -21.17 25.50
N VAL A 354 -15.00 -20.16 24.69
CA VAL A 354 -14.98 -20.31 23.22
C VAL A 354 -13.65 -20.96 22.82
N PRO A 355 -13.68 -22.07 22.05
CA PRO A 355 -12.45 -22.72 21.62
C PRO A 355 -11.62 -21.78 20.73
N LYS A 356 -10.31 -21.74 20.99
CA LYS A 356 -9.36 -20.82 20.32
C LYS A 356 -9.45 -20.89 18.79
N TRP A 357 -9.55 -22.10 18.24
CA TRP A 357 -9.65 -22.30 16.79
C TRP A 357 -10.89 -21.63 16.17
N LEU A 358 -12.01 -21.59 16.89
CA LEU A 358 -13.25 -20.97 16.41
C LEU A 358 -13.16 -19.45 16.44
N SER A 359 -12.57 -18.89 17.50
CA SER A 359 -12.26 -17.46 17.60
C SER A 359 -11.33 -17.02 16.46
N ASP A 360 -10.30 -17.82 16.16
CA ASP A 360 -9.29 -17.50 15.16
C ASP A 360 -9.87 -17.55 13.73
N LYS A 361 -10.63 -18.59 13.40
CA LYS A 361 -11.32 -18.71 12.11
C LYS A 361 -12.44 -17.68 11.96
N GLY A 362 -13.22 -17.45 13.02
CA GLY A 362 -14.30 -16.48 13.03
C GLY A 362 -13.81 -15.05 12.77
N PHE A 363 -12.66 -14.67 13.35
CA PHE A 363 -12.04 -13.37 13.09
C PHE A 363 -11.65 -13.19 11.62
N ARG A 364 -11.10 -14.23 10.98
CA ARG A 364 -10.72 -14.20 9.56
C ARG A 364 -11.94 -14.11 8.65
N ILE A 365 -12.94 -14.97 8.89
CA ILE A 365 -14.21 -14.97 8.15
C ILE A 365 -14.87 -13.59 8.25
N PHE A 366 -14.90 -13.00 9.45
CA PHE A 366 -15.48 -11.67 9.65
C PHE A 366 -14.85 -10.61 8.74
N TRP A 367 -13.52 -10.50 8.70
CA TRP A 367 -12.87 -9.48 7.86
C TRP A 367 -13.03 -9.74 6.37
N VAL A 368 -12.99 -10.99 5.93
CA VAL A 368 -13.28 -11.35 4.53
C VAL A 368 -14.72 -10.95 4.17
N LEU A 369 -15.70 -11.21 5.04
CA LEU A 369 -17.10 -10.80 4.82
C LEU A 369 -17.26 -9.28 4.78
N VAL A 370 -16.51 -8.53 5.59
CA VAL A 370 -16.52 -7.05 5.53
C VAL A 370 -16.02 -6.56 4.16
N THR A 371 -14.95 -7.13 3.62
CA THR A 371 -14.45 -6.76 2.28
C THR A 371 -15.39 -7.16 1.16
N TYR A 372 -16.05 -8.30 1.30
CA TYR A 372 -17.09 -8.72 0.37
C TYR A 372 -18.29 -7.76 0.40
N LEU A 373 -18.75 -7.35 1.60
CA LEU A 373 -19.81 -6.37 1.74
C LEU A 373 -19.44 -5.05 1.07
N MET A 374 -18.20 -4.57 1.24
CA MET A 374 -17.71 -3.37 0.55
C MET A 374 -17.73 -3.53 -0.99
N ALA A 375 -17.33 -4.69 -1.51
CA ALA A 375 -17.37 -4.97 -2.95
C ALA A 375 -18.82 -5.02 -3.50
N VAL A 376 -19.76 -5.62 -2.76
CA VAL A 376 -21.18 -5.68 -3.17
C VAL A 376 -21.86 -4.32 -3.07
N LEU A 377 -21.52 -3.50 -2.07
CA LEU A 377 -22.09 -2.16 -1.90
C LEU A 377 -21.68 -1.21 -3.02
N ILE A 378 -20.47 -1.34 -3.57
CA ILE A 378 -19.98 -0.50 -4.68
C ILE A 378 -19.35 -1.42 -5.74
N PRO A 379 -20.16 -2.07 -6.60
CA PRO A 379 -19.67 -3.03 -7.59
C PRO A 379 -19.13 -2.35 -8.85
N LYS A 380 -18.38 -1.25 -8.69
CA LYS A 380 -17.73 -0.49 -9.76
C LYS A 380 -16.26 -0.23 -9.42
N LEU A 381 -15.35 -0.88 -10.15
CA LEU A 381 -13.91 -0.76 -9.99
C LEU A 381 -13.41 0.69 -10.11
N GLU A 382 -13.94 1.39 -11.11
CA GLU A 382 -13.63 2.78 -11.42
C GLU A 382 -14.00 3.77 -10.30
N ILE A 383 -14.82 3.36 -9.34
CA ILE A 383 -15.19 4.17 -8.16
C ILE A 383 -14.43 3.68 -6.92
N MET A 384 -14.31 2.37 -6.71
CA MET A 384 -13.65 1.82 -5.53
C MET A 384 -12.15 2.10 -5.48
N ILE A 385 -11.45 1.98 -6.61
CA ILE A 385 -10.00 2.24 -6.71
C ILE A 385 -9.65 3.69 -6.27
N PRO A 386 -10.22 4.74 -6.89
CA PRO A 386 -9.91 6.11 -6.49
C PRO A 386 -10.38 6.45 -5.09
N LEU A 387 -11.50 5.89 -4.60
CA LEU A 387 -11.96 6.11 -3.23
C LEU A 387 -10.92 5.65 -2.21
N VAL A 388 -10.37 4.45 -2.36
CA VAL A 388 -9.36 3.89 -1.46
C VAL A 388 -8.04 4.66 -1.55
N GLY A 389 -7.61 4.98 -2.78
CA GLY A 389 -6.37 5.72 -3.04
C GLY A 389 -6.40 7.14 -2.49
N VAL A 390 -7.47 7.90 -2.77
CA VAL A 390 -7.61 9.28 -2.29
C VAL A 390 -7.69 9.34 -0.78
N THR A 391 -8.42 8.44 -0.12
CA THR A 391 -8.65 8.53 1.32
C THR A 391 -7.45 8.02 2.11
N SER A 392 -7.40 6.71 2.32
CA SER A 392 -6.41 6.04 3.16
C SER A 392 -5.02 5.98 2.52
N GLY A 393 -4.93 5.84 1.18
CA GLY A 393 -3.65 5.89 0.46
C GLY A 393 -2.94 7.24 0.62
N THR A 394 -3.65 8.34 0.37
CA THR A 394 -3.10 9.70 0.55
C THR A 394 -2.72 10.01 1.99
N LEU A 395 -3.51 9.55 2.98
CA LEU A 395 -3.15 9.73 4.40
C LEU A 395 -1.80 9.07 4.71
N CYS A 396 -1.61 7.82 4.27
CA CYS A 396 -0.39 7.05 4.51
C CYS A 396 0.82 7.58 3.72
N ALA A 397 0.60 8.14 2.53
CA ALA A 397 1.67 8.61 1.64
C ALA A 397 2.07 10.06 1.88
N LEU A 398 1.11 10.98 2.03
CA LEU A 398 1.36 12.43 1.98
C LEU A 398 1.11 13.16 3.30
N ILE A 399 0.37 12.57 4.26
CA ILE A 399 0.04 13.26 5.51
C ILE A 399 0.85 12.70 6.68
N PHE A 400 0.82 11.38 6.88
CA PHE A 400 1.54 10.76 8.01
C PHE A 400 3.06 10.98 7.95
N PRO A 401 3.75 10.78 6.80
CA PRO A 401 5.21 10.92 6.80
C PRO A 401 5.72 12.32 7.11
N PRO A 402 5.19 13.43 6.52
CA PRO A 402 5.65 14.77 6.87
C PRO A 402 5.34 15.15 8.32
N VAL A 403 4.19 14.71 8.85
CA VAL A 403 3.84 14.93 10.27
C VAL A 403 4.85 14.22 11.17
N PHE A 404 5.17 12.96 10.89
CA PHE A 404 6.13 12.21 11.69
C PHE A 404 7.56 12.76 11.59
N GLU A 405 7.98 13.22 10.42
CA GLU A 405 9.30 13.85 10.25
C GLU A 405 9.39 15.13 11.09
N MET A 406 8.38 16.00 11.01
CA MET A 406 8.36 17.25 11.79
C MET A 406 8.40 16.99 13.29
N ILE A 407 7.68 15.99 13.80
CA ILE A 407 7.68 15.66 15.23
C ILE A 407 9.02 15.06 15.65
N THR A 408 9.55 14.13 14.85
CA THR A 408 10.76 13.37 15.21
C THR A 408 12.01 14.24 15.23
N PHE A 409 12.17 15.10 14.21
CA PHE A 409 13.37 15.93 14.07
C PHE A 409 13.23 17.33 14.67
N TRP A 410 12.13 17.65 15.36
CA TRP A 410 11.88 18.98 15.92
C TRP A 410 13.02 19.45 16.83
N THR A 411 13.49 18.58 17.74
CA THR A 411 14.59 18.88 18.67
C THR A 411 15.89 19.10 17.92
N ASP A 412 16.18 18.24 16.95
CA ASP A 412 17.43 18.24 16.21
C ASP A 412 17.53 19.47 15.31
N TRP A 413 16.42 19.87 14.68
CA TRP A 413 16.36 21.07 13.84
C TRP A 413 16.49 22.35 14.64
N LYS A 414 16.18 22.36 15.94
CA LYS A 414 16.43 23.52 16.81
C LYS A 414 17.91 23.70 17.11
N GLY A 415 18.67 22.60 17.26
CA GLY A 415 20.09 22.64 17.59
C GLY A 415 21.03 22.71 16.38
N LEU A 416 20.70 22.04 15.28
CA LEU A 416 21.63 21.82 14.16
C LEU A 416 21.38 22.73 12.94
N LEU A 417 20.16 23.26 12.76
CA LEU A 417 19.79 24.00 11.55
C LEU A 417 19.63 25.50 11.81
N THR A 418 20.08 26.31 10.86
CA THR A 418 19.79 27.75 10.84
C THR A 418 18.29 28.00 10.72
N HIS A 419 17.79 29.09 11.32
CA HIS A 419 16.36 29.46 11.30
C HIS A 419 15.72 29.38 9.90
N ARG A 420 16.43 29.86 8.87
CA ARG A 420 15.96 29.83 7.46
C ARG A 420 15.77 28.40 6.93
N GLN A 421 16.72 27.51 7.20
CA GLN A 421 16.66 26.12 6.75
C GLN A 421 15.56 25.33 7.45
N ARG A 422 15.36 25.58 8.76
CA ARG A 422 14.27 24.98 9.52
C ARG A 422 12.91 25.40 8.97
N MET A 423 12.70 26.70 8.75
CA MET A 423 11.44 27.21 8.19
C MET A 423 11.18 26.67 6.80
N PHE A 424 12.20 26.53 5.96
CA PHE A 424 12.07 25.96 4.63
C PHE A 424 11.62 24.49 4.65
N LYS A 425 12.18 23.67 5.53
CA LYS A 425 11.75 22.26 5.69
C LYS A 425 10.31 22.14 6.19
N ILE A 426 9.94 22.94 7.19
CA ILE A 426 8.57 22.99 7.70
C ILE A 426 7.62 23.41 6.59
N PHE A 427 7.98 24.44 5.81
CA PHE A 427 7.19 24.91 4.68
C PHE A 427 6.94 23.80 3.65
N ILE A 428 7.98 23.05 3.24
CA ILE A 428 7.82 21.91 2.32
C ILE A 428 6.85 20.87 2.89
N ASN A 429 7.03 20.48 4.16
CA ASN A 429 6.15 19.50 4.80
C ASN A 429 4.71 19.99 4.90
N CYS A 430 4.49 21.27 5.20
CA CYS A 430 3.16 21.88 5.17
C CYS A 430 2.55 21.90 3.77
N VAL A 431 3.33 22.15 2.72
CA VAL A 431 2.86 22.12 1.32
C VAL A 431 2.43 20.70 0.94
N VAL A 432 3.23 19.68 1.27
CA VAL A 432 2.87 18.27 0.97
C VAL A 432 1.60 17.86 1.71
N ILE A 433 1.46 18.23 2.99
CA ILE A 433 0.23 17.99 3.76
C ILE A 433 -0.96 18.72 3.12
N ALA A 434 -0.80 19.97 2.70
CA ALA A 434 -1.86 20.74 2.06
C ALA A 434 -2.33 20.09 0.74
N ILE A 435 -1.39 19.61 -0.08
CA ILE A 435 -1.69 18.84 -1.29
C ILE A 435 -2.46 17.56 -0.94
N GLY A 436 -2.04 16.83 0.09
CA GLY A 436 -2.72 15.63 0.57
C GLY A 436 -4.16 15.92 1.05
N CYS A 437 -4.35 16.97 1.85
CA CYS A 437 -5.67 17.40 2.31
C CYS A 437 -6.57 17.82 1.14
N PHE A 438 -6.02 18.57 0.17
CA PHE A 438 -6.75 18.96 -1.03
C PHE A 438 -7.18 17.73 -1.84
N ALA A 439 -6.26 16.78 -2.08
CA ALA A 439 -6.57 15.54 -2.79
C ALA A 439 -7.68 14.75 -2.10
N ILE A 440 -7.64 14.64 -0.76
CA ILE A 440 -8.68 13.98 0.04
C ILE A 440 -10.03 14.67 -0.12
N ILE A 441 -10.10 15.98 0.10
CA ILE A 441 -11.37 16.73 0.04
C ILE A 441 -11.97 16.66 -1.36
N ALA A 442 -11.16 16.99 -2.38
CA ALA A 442 -11.59 16.98 -3.76
C ALA A 442 -12.01 15.57 -4.18
N GLY A 443 -11.21 14.54 -3.88
CA GLY A 443 -11.51 13.20 -4.35
C GLY A 443 -12.61 12.48 -3.57
N VAL A 444 -12.82 12.78 -2.29
CA VAL A 444 -14.03 12.31 -1.58
C VAL A 444 -15.27 12.94 -2.23
N TYR A 445 -15.23 14.23 -2.56
CA TYR A 445 -16.33 14.89 -3.26
C TYR A 445 -16.60 14.26 -4.64
N THR A 446 -15.58 14.03 -5.46
CA THR A 446 -15.76 13.41 -6.78
C THR A 446 -16.27 11.97 -6.69
N ASN A 447 -15.79 11.18 -5.71
CA ASN A 447 -16.25 9.81 -5.50
C ASN A 447 -17.70 9.76 -5.00
N ILE A 448 -18.09 10.64 -4.06
CA ILE A 448 -19.49 10.72 -3.61
C ILE A 448 -20.41 11.07 -4.78
N LEU A 449 -20.02 12.04 -5.61
CA LEU A 449 -20.78 12.39 -6.80
C LEU A 449 -20.92 11.20 -7.76
N ALA A 450 -19.83 10.47 -8.02
CA ALA A 450 -19.83 9.29 -8.88
C ALA A 450 -20.70 8.15 -8.34
N ILE A 451 -20.71 7.95 -7.02
CA ILE A 451 -21.59 6.99 -6.35
C ILE A 451 -23.05 7.40 -6.55
N VAL A 452 -23.39 8.66 -6.24
CA VAL A 452 -24.76 9.16 -6.35
C VAL A 452 -25.28 9.07 -7.79
N THR A 453 -24.49 9.48 -8.78
CA THR A 453 -24.88 9.37 -10.19
C THR A 453 -25.03 7.91 -10.62
N SER A 454 -24.12 7.03 -10.20
CA SER A 454 -24.18 5.61 -10.52
C SER A 454 -25.43 4.92 -9.95
N PHE A 455 -25.95 5.36 -8.81
CA PHE A 455 -27.17 4.80 -8.23
C PHE A 455 -28.44 5.48 -8.76
N ALA A 456 -28.34 6.71 -9.27
CA ALA A 456 -29.46 7.45 -9.85
C ALA A 456 -29.81 6.99 -11.27
N THR A 457 -28.83 6.50 -12.04
CA THR A 457 -29.04 5.94 -13.39
C THR A 457 -28.55 4.49 -13.42
N PRO A 458 -29.42 3.50 -13.19
CA PRO A 458 -29.08 2.10 -13.45
C PRO A 458 -28.71 1.98 -14.93
N ASP A 459 -27.54 1.41 -15.22
CA ASP A 459 -27.16 1.07 -16.60
C ASP A 459 -28.27 0.17 -17.20
N PRO A 460 -28.74 0.44 -18.44
CA PRO A 460 -29.87 -0.27 -19.06
C PRO A 460 -29.63 -1.77 -19.27
#